data_AF-A0A3E5HPL3-F1
#
_entry.id   AF-A0A3E5HPL3-F1
#
_cell.length_a   1.000
_cell.length_b   1.000
_cell.length_c   1.000
_cell.angle_alpha   90.00
_cell.angle_beta   90.00
_cell.angle_gamma   90.00
#
_symmetry.space_group_name_H-M   'P 1'
#
loop_
_entity.id
_entity.type
_entity.pdbx_description
1 polymer ?
#
loop_
_entity_poly.entity_id
_entity_poly.type
_entity_poly.pdbx_seq_one_letter_code
_entity_poly.pdbx_strand_id
1 'polypeptide(L)'
;MLGMGSIAKNEVTEDSKRIIDVCRDLVKRSGITNAEFYKKSGMRNNYWHVRLRYEAPLTTSDVEHIASTFGLTSLDIYTRALGSDAARAYEARERESRITDDLIDRIAAHPEDYDVAANIDENRDVESETPDD
;
A
#
# COMPACT_ATOMS: atom_id res chain seq x y z
N MET A 1 7.26 3.74 28.03
CA MET A 1 6.02 3.19 27.45
C MET A 1 5.39 4.31 26.62
N LEU A 2 5.65 4.34 25.31
CA LEU A 2 5.07 5.36 24.42
C LEU A 2 3.57 5.02 24.26
N GLY A 3 2.70 5.82 24.88
CA GLY A 3 1.26 5.69 24.69
C GLY A 3 0.94 5.98 23.23
N MET A 4 0.38 5.00 22.53
CA MET A 4 -0.23 5.25 21.22
C MET A 4 -1.33 6.29 21.42
N GLY A 5 -1.13 7.50 20.88
CA GLY A 5 -2.14 8.55 20.92
C GLY A 5 -3.44 8.08 20.28
N SER A 6 -4.58 8.61 20.72
CA SER A 6 -5.87 8.30 20.14
C SER A 6 -5.94 8.81 18.69
N ILE A 7 -6.41 7.96 17.78
CA ILE A 7 -6.68 8.34 16.39
C ILE A 7 -7.79 9.38 16.39
N ALA A 8 -7.54 10.55 15.81
CA ALA A 8 -8.55 11.60 15.72
C ALA A 8 -9.63 11.17 14.71
N LYS A 9 -10.91 11.36 15.07
CA LYS A 9 -12.06 10.93 14.25
C LYS A 9 -12.03 11.41 12.79
N ASN A 10 -11.44 12.58 12.55
CA ASN A 10 -11.33 13.21 11.23
C ASN A 10 -9.87 13.35 10.80
N GLU A 11 -8.97 12.52 11.32
CA GLU A 11 -7.59 12.50 10.86
C GLU A 11 -7.54 12.30 9.34
N VAL A 12 -6.76 13.15 8.66
CA VAL A 12 -6.51 13.03 7.22
C VAL A 12 -5.04 12.68 7.03
N THR A 13 -4.80 11.38 6.89
CA THR A 13 -3.47 10.81 6.63
C THR A 13 -2.91 11.26 5.28
N GLU A 14 -1.61 11.08 5.05
CA GLU A 14 -1.00 11.38 3.74
C GLU A 14 -1.66 10.58 2.61
N ASP A 15 -2.01 9.31 2.83
CA ASP A 15 -2.76 8.53 1.84
C ASP A 15 -4.15 9.11 1.59
N SER A 16 -4.84 9.56 2.64
CA SER A 16 -6.13 10.26 2.49
C SER A 16 -5.99 11.53 1.63
N LYS A 17 -4.91 12.30 1.82
CA LYS A 17 -4.64 13.50 0.99
C LYS A 17 -4.41 13.12 -0.48
N ARG A 18 -3.60 12.09 -0.75
CA ARG A 18 -3.36 11.60 -2.13
C ARG A 18 -4.66 11.15 -2.80
N ILE A 19 -5.52 10.43 -2.08
CA ILE A 19 -6.84 10.03 -2.58
C ILE A 19 -7.71 11.25 -2.91
N ILE A 20 -7.78 12.22 -2.00
CA ILE A 20 -8.51 13.48 -2.21
C ILE A 20 -7.98 14.22 -3.44
N ASP A 21 -6.67 14.24 -3.63
CA ASP A 21 -6.02 14.92 -4.76
C ASP A 21 -6.37 14.25 -6.10
N VAL A 22 -6.35 12.93 -6.17
CA VAL A 22 -6.78 12.18 -7.37
C VAL A 22 -8.25 12.46 -7.68
N CYS A 23 -9.14 12.41 -6.69
CA CYS A 23 -10.56 12.73 -6.87
C CYS A 23 -10.75 14.17 -7.36
N ARG A 24 -10.03 15.14 -6.77
CA ARG A 24 -10.06 16.55 -7.17
C ARG A 24 -9.60 16.74 -8.60
N ASP A 25 -8.53 16.06 -8.99
CA ASP A 25 -7.98 16.14 -10.35
C ASP A 25 -8.90 15.50 -11.39
N LEU A 26 -9.58 14.39 -11.05
CA LEU A 26 -10.60 13.80 -11.91
C LEU A 26 -11.72 14.80 -12.22
N VAL A 27 -12.26 15.45 -11.19
CA VAL A 27 -13.30 16.48 -11.37
C VAL A 27 -12.78 17.62 -12.26
N LYS A 28 -11.59 18.16 -11.96
CA LYS A 28 -11.00 19.25 -12.75
C LYS A 28 -10.76 18.89 -14.22
N ARG A 29 -10.24 17.68 -14.50
CA ARG A 29 -9.90 17.24 -15.86
C ARG A 29 -11.10 16.82 -16.68
N SER A 30 -12.20 16.43 -16.04
CA SER A 30 -13.42 15.99 -16.72
C SER A 30 -14.15 17.10 -17.50
N GLY A 31 -13.87 18.37 -17.20
CA GLY A 31 -14.54 19.51 -17.81
C GLY A 31 -16.00 19.72 -17.37
N ILE A 32 -16.53 18.88 -16.48
CA ILE A 32 -17.89 19.04 -15.94
C ILE A 32 -17.92 20.13 -14.87
N THR A 33 -19.07 20.78 -14.73
CA THR A 33 -19.26 21.76 -13.65
C THR A 33 -19.38 21.07 -12.29
N ASN A 34 -19.07 21.76 -11.21
CA ASN A 34 -19.30 21.26 -9.85
C ASN A 34 -20.76 20.83 -9.62
N ALA A 35 -21.73 21.58 -10.17
CA ALA A 35 -23.15 21.25 -10.06
C ALA A 35 -23.49 19.92 -10.76
N GLU A 36 -22.92 19.69 -11.94
CA GLU A 36 -23.08 18.43 -12.67
C GLU A 36 -22.40 17.27 -11.93
N PHE A 37 -21.20 17.49 -11.40
CA PHE A 37 -20.50 16.51 -10.56
C PHE A 37 -21.35 16.11 -9.36
N TYR A 38 -21.89 17.06 -8.59
CA TYR A 38 -22.73 16.77 -7.43
C TYR A 38 -23.97 15.97 -7.80
N LYS A 39 -24.60 16.27 -8.94
CA LYS A 39 -25.76 15.54 -9.43
C LYS A 39 -25.43 14.09 -9.77
N LYS A 40 -24.28 13.84 -10.40
CA LYS A 40 -23.87 12.49 -10.83
C LYS A 40 -23.32 11.64 -9.68
N SER A 41 -22.53 12.24 -8.80
CA SER A 41 -21.89 11.54 -7.66
C SER A 41 -22.82 11.43 -6.45
N GLY A 42 -23.90 12.20 -6.38
CA GLY A 42 -24.73 12.31 -5.17
C GLY A 42 -24.07 13.11 -4.05
N MET A 43 -22.88 13.69 -4.28
CA MET A 43 -22.19 14.48 -3.27
C MET A 43 -22.85 15.84 -3.03
N ARG A 44 -22.95 16.25 -1.77
CA ARG A 44 -23.38 17.59 -1.39
C ARG A 44 -22.22 18.58 -1.50
N ASN A 45 -22.48 19.82 -1.91
CA ASN A 45 -21.47 20.86 -2.07
C ASN A 45 -20.62 21.09 -0.79
N ASN A 46 -21.26 21.37 0.36
CA ASN A 46 -20.55 21.55 1.63
C ASN A 46 -19.74 20.31 2.02
N TYR A 47 -20.28 19.11 1.76
CA TYR A 47 -19.59 17.86 2.06
C TYR A 47 -18.30 17.76 1.26
N TRP A 48 -18.36 17.97 -0.06
CA TRP A 48 -17.19 17.95 -0.94
C TRP A 48 -16.12 18.97 -0.55
N HIS A 49 -16.50 20.22 -0.29
CA HIS A 49 -15.55 21.29 0.02
C HIS A 49 -14.78 21.09 1.33
N VAL A 50 -15.40 20.48 2.36
CA VAL A 50 -14.71 20.10 3.60
C VAL A 50 -13.55 19.13 3.31
N ARG A 51 -13.77 18.13 2.43
CA ARG A 51 -12.73 17.14 2.08
C ARG A 51 -11.64 17.78 1.24
N LEU A 52 -11.98 18.68 0.32
CA LEU A 52 -10.99 19.41 -0.48
C LEU A 52 -10.04 20.28 0.35
N ARG A 53 -10.41 20.62 1.59
CA ARG A 53 -9.56 21.35 2.55
C ARG A 53 -8.82 20.41 3.52
N TYR A 54 -8.92 19.09 3.34
CA TYR A 54 -8.35 18.08 4.23
C TYR A 54 -8.84 18.19 5.69
N GLU A 55 -10.07 18.66 5.90
CA GLU A 55 -10.69 18.75 7.24
C GLU A 55 -11.32 17.42 7.67
N ALA A 56 -11.58 16.52 6.71
CA ALA A 56 -12.06 15.17 6.93
C ALA A 56 -11.66 14.29 5.73
N PRO A 57 -11.47 12.97 5.93
CA PRO A 57 -11.18 12.06 4.83
C PRO A 57 -12.41 11.82 3.95
N LEU A 58 -12.17 11.29 2.75
CA LEU A 58 -13.21 10.63 1.95
C LEU A 58 -13.40 9.21 2.51
N THR A 59 -14.65 8.81 2.69
CA THR A 59 -14.98 7.41 2.99
C THR A 59 -14.83 6.55 1.73
N THR A 60 -14.76 5.23 1.88
CA THR A 60 -14.74 4.31 0.73
C THR A 60 -15.96 4.52 -0.18
N SER A 61 -17.16 4.67 0.39
CA SER A 61 -18.36 4.94 -0.39
C SER A 61 -18.30 6.28 -1.14
N ASP A 62 -17.69 7.31 -0.56
CA ASP A 62 -17.46 8.57 -1.29
C ASP A 62 -16.59 8.34 -2.53
N VAL A 63 -15.50 7.56 -2.38
CA VAL A 63 -14.57 7.24 -3.47
C VAL A 63 -15.29 6.43 -4.56
N GLU A 64 -16.13 5.46 -4.20
CA GLU A 64 -16.94 4.68 -5.15
C GLU A 64 -17.90 5.54 -5.96
N HIS A 65 -18.64 6.45 -5.31
CA HIS A 65 -19.56 7.36 -5.98
C HIS A 65 -18.85 8.33 -6.93
N ILE A 66 -17.68 8.85 -6.51
CA ILE A 66 -16.84 9.69 -7.35
C ILE A 66 -16.33 8.89 -8.56
N ALA A 67 -15.79 7.69 -8.34
CA ALA A 67 -15.27 6.84 -9.41
C ALA A 67 -16.35 6.52 -10.45
N SER A 68 -17.54 6.12 -9.99
CA SER A 68 -18.69 5.79 -10.85
C SER A 68 -19.10 6.96 -11.75
N THR A 69 -18.98 8.21 -11.27
CA THR A 69 -19.25 9.42 -12.07
C THR A 69 -18.38 9.52 -13.32
N PHE A 70 -17.18 8.92 -13.28
CA PHE A 70 -16.20 8.93 -14.38
C PHE A 70 -16.04 7.57 -15.06
N GLY A 71 -16.92 6.60 -14.78
CA GLY A 71 -16.82 5.25 -15.33
C GLY A 71 -15.61 4.46 -14.82
N LEU A 72 -15.13 4.78 -13.61
CA LEU A 72 -14.01 4.11 -12.95
C LEU A 72 -14.50 3.30 -11.75
N THR A 73 -13.64 2.41 -11.26
CA THR A 73 -13.80 1.75 -9.96
C THR A 73 -13.09 2.55 -8.86
N SER A 74 -13.47 2.32 -7.59
CA SER A 74 -12.75 2.89 -6.45
C SER A 74 -11.29 2.43 -6.41
N LEU A 75 -11.02 1.20 -6.84
CA LEU A 75 -9.67 0.65 -6.97
C LEU A 75 -8.78 1.49 -7.91
N ASP A 76 -9.32 1.94 -9.05
CA ASP A 76 -8.57 2.81 -9.98
C ASP A 76 -8.08 4.09 -9.30
N ILE A 77 -8.88 4.67 -8.39
CA ILE A 77 -8.51 5.86 -7.62
C ILE A 77 -7.41 5.52 -6.61
N TYR A 78 -7.56 4.43 -5.85
CA TYR A 78 -6.55 4.00 -4.88
C TYR A 78 -5.20 3.67 -5.54
N THR A 79 -5.22 2.97 -6.68
CA THR A 79 -4.00 2.66 -7.44
C THR A 79 -3.31 3.92 -7.96
N ARG A 80 -4.08 4.92 -8.43
CA ARG A 80 -3.51 6.21 -8.83
C ARG A 80 -2.93 6.98 -7.64
N ALA A 81 -3.56 6.90 -6.48
CA ALA A 81 -3.12 7.57 -5.26
C ALA A 81 -1.83 6.95 -4.69
N LEU A 82 -1.61 5.65 -4.87
CA LEU A 82 -0.34 5.00 -4.56
C LEU A 82 0.81 5.58 -5.40
N GLY A 83 0.55 5.91 -6.67
CA GLY A 83 1.55 6.43 -7.58
C GLY A 83 2.49 5.34 -8.12
N SER A 84 3.19 5.66 -9.21
CA SER A 84 3.99 4.68 -9.97
C SER A 84 5.17 4.10 -9.18
N ASP A 85 5.79 4.90 -8.31
CA ASP A 85 6.92 4.45 -7.49
C ASP A 85 6.49 3.52 -6.37
N ALA A 86 5.38 3.82 -5.67
CA ALA A 86 4.88 2.96 -4.61
C ALA A 86 4.32 1.64 -5.17
N ALA A 87 3.65 1.68 -6.33
CA ALA A 87 3.22 0.49 -7.03
C ALA A 87 4.42 -0.40 -7.42
N ARG A 88 5.49 0.18 -7.99
CA ARG A 88 6.72 -0.55 -8.31
C ARG A 88 7.42 -1.11 -7.06
N ALA A 89 7.48 -0.36 -5.97
CA ALA A 89 8.06 -0.84 -4.71
C ALA A 89 7.26 -2.01 -4.11
N TYR A 90 5.93 -1.96 -4.22
CA TYR A 90 5.07 -3.07 -3.82
C TYR A 90 5.28 -4.31 -4.72
N GLU A 91 5.33 -4.15 -6.04
CA GLU A 91 5.62 -5.28 -6.93
C GLU A 91 7.01 -5.89 -6.68
N ALA A 92 8.02 -5.05 -6.42
CA ALA A 92 9.36 -5.51 -6.08
C ALA A 92 9.39 -6.33 -4.78
N ARG A 93 8.68 -5.89 -3.73
CA ARG A 93 8.62 -6.61 -2.46
C ARG A 93 7.88 -7.94 -2.58
N GLU A 94 6.80 -8.00 -3.37
CA GLU A 94 6.06 -9.24 -3.62
C GLU A 94 6.89 -10.22 -4.45
N ARG A 95 7.66 -9.71 -5.42
CA ARG A 95 8.62 -10.52 -6.18
C ARG A 95 9.73 -11.07 -5.29
N GLU A 96 10.30 -10.26 -4.41
CA GLU A 96 11.31 -10.69 -3.44
C GLU A 96 10.77 -11.80 -2.53
N SER A 97 9.55 -11.62 -1.99
CA SER A 97 8.87 -12.64 -1.16
C SER A 97 8.61 -13.95 -1.91
N ARG A 98 8.33 -13.91 -3.22
CA ARG A 98 8.18 -15.12 -4.03
C ARG A 98 9.50 -15.80 -4.33
N ILE A 99 10.56 -15.02 -4.53
CA ILE A 99 11.91 -15.55 -4.71
C ILE A 99 12.36 -16.27 -3.44
N THR A 100 12.07 -15.74 -2.25
CA THR A 100 12.42 -16.41 -0.99
C THR A 100 11.72 -17.75 -0.82
N ASP A 101 10.41 -17.83 -1.11
CA ASP A 101 9.66 -19.10 -0.96
C ASP A 101 10.12 -20.15 -1.98
N ASP A 102 10.28 -19.80 -3.26
CA ASP A 102 10.76 -20.72 -4.30
C ASP A 102 12.21 -21.20 -4.02
N LEU A 103 13.06 -20.30 -3.51
CA LEU A 103 14.42 -20.66 -3.14
C LEU A 103 14.43 -21.62 -1.95
N ILE A 104 13.59 -21.38 -0.93
CA ILE A 104 13.45 -22.28 0.23
C ILE A 104 12.97 -23.66 -0.23
N ASP A 105 11.94 -23.73 -1.05
CA ASP A 105 11.40 -24.98 -1.57
C ASP A 105 12.44 -25.75 -2.40
N ARG A 106 13.23 -25.05 -3.22
CA ARG A 106 14.30 -25.66 -4.02
C ARG A 106 15.46 -26.17 -3.17
N ILE A 107 15.89 -25.43 -2.15
CA ILE A 107 16.93 -25.85 -1.21
C ILE A 107 16.44 -27.05 -0.39
N ALA A 108 15.17 -27.07 0.02
CA ALA A 108 14.58 -28.18 0.75
C ALA A 108 14.40 -29.45 -0.12
N ALA A 109 14.15 -29.29 -1.42
CA ALA A 109 14.01 -30.39 -2.36
C ALA A 109 15.35 -31.04 -2.75
N HIS A 110 16.44 -30.28 -2.73
CA HIS A 110 17.79 -30.71 -3.10
C HIS A 110 18.84 -30.24 -2.08
N PRO A 111 18.76 -30.66 -0.80
CA PRO A 111 19.72 -30.25 0.22
C PRO A 111 21.15 -30.69 -0.13
N GLU A 112 21.32 -31.76 -0.92
CA GLU A 112 22.60 -32.26 -1.43
C GLU A 112 23.36 -31.26 -2.32
N ASP A 113 22.64 -30.34 -2.98
CA ASP A 113 23.23 -29.36 -3.90
C ASP A 113 23.73 -28.09 -3.17
N TYR A 114 23.36 -27.92 -1.90
CA TYR A 114 23.65 -26.74 -1.09
C TYR A 114 24.39 -27.15 0.18
N ASP A 115 25.65 -27.51 0.02
CA ASP A 115 26.53 -27.80 1.16
C ASP A 115 26.98 -26.48 1.81
N VAL A 116 26.76 -26.34 3.12
CA VAL A 116 27.20 -25.15 3.86
C VAL A 116 28.72 -25.21 4.00
N ALA A 117 29.46 -24.11 3.89
CA ALA A 117 30.92 -24.16 4.07
C ALA A 117 31.36 -24.78 5.41
N ALA A 118 30.52 -24.65 6.44
CA ALA A 118 30.67 -25.33 7.73
C ALA A 118 30.64 -26.87 7.64
N ASN A 119 30.16 -27.43 6.53
CA ASN A 119 30.12 -28.86 6.31
C ASN A 119 31.43 -29.47 5.81
N ILE A 120 32.26 -28.63 5.21
CA ILE A 120 33.53 -28.99 4.58
C ILE A 120 34.71 -28.49 5.42
N ASP A 121 34.42 -27.80 6.52
CA ASP A 121 35.40 -27.30 7.46
C ASP A 121 36.08 -28.48 8.19
N GLU A 122 37.38 -28.65 7.96
CA GLU A 122 38.21 -29.64 8.65
C GLU A 122 38.25 -29.41 10.18
N ASN A 123 37.92 -28.19 10.61
CA ASN A 123 37.85 -27.79 12.01
C ASN A 123 36.41 -27.86 12.57
N ARG A 124 35.42 -28.37 11.83
CA ARG A 124 34.01 -28.47 12.26
C ARG A 124 33.85 -29.10 13.65
N ASP A 125 34.64 -30.13 13.93
CA ASP A 125 34.53 -30.89 15.18
C ASP A 125 35.27 -30.20 16.34
N VAL A 126 36.09 -29.19 16.06
CA VAL A 126 36.97 -28.52 17.04
C VAL A 126 36.19 -27.52 17.90
N GLU A 127 35.07 -26.97 17.41
CA GLU A 127 34.15 -26.15 18.24
C GLU A 127 33.34 -26.99 19.23
N SER A 128 33.25 -28.31 19.05
CA SER A 128 32.62 -29.20 20.03
C SER A 128 33.53 -29.51 21.24
N GLU A 129 34.81 -29.18 21.13
CA GLU A 129 35.82 -29.38 22.19
C GLU A 129 36.06 -28.14 23.06
N THR A 130 35.54 -26.96 22.68
CA THR A 130 35.53 -25.79 23.54
C THR A 130 34.46 -25.96 24.62
N PRO A 131 34.83 -26.12 25.90
CA PRO A 131 33.85 -26.19 26.99
C PRO A 131 33.12 -24.84 27.08
N ASP A 132 31.80 -24.86 27.23
CA ASP A 132 31.07 -23.71 27.74
C ASP A 132 31.54 -23.47 29.19
N ASP A 133 32.29 -22.38 29.42
CA ASP A 133 32.70 -21.91 30.75
C ASP A 133 31.49 -21.50 31.63
#